data_AF-A0A1L3FFF2-F1
#
_entry.id   AF-A0A1L3FFF2-F1
#
_cell.length_a   1.000
_cell.length_b   1.000
_cell.length_c   1.000
_cell.angle_alpha   90.00
_cell.angle_beta   90.00
_cell.angle_gamma   90.00
#
_symmetry.space_group_name_H-M   'P 1'
#
loop_
_entity.id
_entity.type
_entity.pdbx_description
1 polymer ?
#
loop_
_entity_poly.entity_id
_entity_poly.type
_entity_poly.pdbx_seq_one_letter_code
_entity_poly.pdbx_strand_id
1 'polypeptide(L)'
;MTLDPAVRSLSFVASLALAGEDIDIHMLVAEHDDGLVAYDIVDERDDRDIDTEGLLLIALDQHHITLRAMDAVSICAQPFARHCERVWEYRSFDVDHSLRARIQRALKRERLSLRELGRTVGEPNIMPIVCKLICERILCCDLSASLDLDAWVACRPHRAIESSLIDRKTPEPMKPKPGGAT
;
A
#
# COMPACT_ATOMS: atom_id res chain seq x y z
N MET A 1 15.26 -3.27 -3.26
CA MET A 1 13.80 -3.15 -3.36
C MET A 1 13.26 -4.55 -3.28
N THR A 2 12.53 -4.87 -2.22
CA THR A 2 11.52 -5.95 -2.21
C THR A 2 10.90 -5.90 -0.81
N LEU A 3 9.80 -5.17 -0.56
CA LEU A 3 8.45 -5.72 -0.77
C LEU A 3 8.52 -7.22 -1.07
N ASP A 4 8.04 -8.06 -0.16
CA ASP A 4 7.94 -9.51 -0.34
C ASP A 4 7.69 -9.81 -1.83
N PRO A 5 8.61 -10.51 -2.54
CA PRO A 5 8.54 -10.66 -3.98
C PRO A 5 7.26 -11.33 -4.44
N ALA A 6 6.58 -12.05 -3.55
CA ALA A 6 5.30 -12.68 -3.83
C ALA A 6 4.10 -11.71 -3.69
N VAL A 7 4.29 -10.49 -3.16
CA VAL A 7 3.27 -9.42 -3.17
C VAL A 7 3.28 -8.72 -4.53
N ARG A 8 2.20 -8.92 -5.30
CA ARG A 8 1.99 -8.34 -6.63
C ARG A 8 1.43 -6.92 -6.55
N SER A 9 0.48 -6.70 -5.65
CA SER A 9 -0.21 -5.43 -5.48
C SER A 9 -0.65 -5.22 -4.02
N LEU A 10 -0.90 -3.96 -3.65
CA LEU A 10 -1.43 -3.57 -2.34
C LEU A 10 -2.50 -2.50 -2.56
N SER A 11 -3.67 -2.70 -1.97
CA SER A 11 -4.81 -1.80 -2.08
C SER A 11 -5.46 -1.60 -0.72
N PHE A 12 -6.00 -0.41 -0.48
CA PHE A 12 -6.91 -0.19 0.64
C PHE A 12 -8.33 -0.50 0.17
N VAL A 13 -9.00 -1.41 0.87
CA VAL A 13 -10.38 -1.83 0.59
C VAL A 13 -11.25 -1.31 1.71
N ALA A 14 -12.16 -0.39 1.37
CA ALA A 14 -13.06 0.21 2.35
C ALA A 14 -14.19 -0.74 2.73
N SER A 15 -14.79 -1.42 1.75
CA SER A 15 -15.92 -2.32 1.94
C SER A 15 -15.90 -3.53 1.00
N LEU A 16 -16.69 -4.55 1.35
CA LEU A 16 -16.93 -5.75 0.55
C LEU A 16 -18.42 -6.05 0.45
N ALA A 17 -18.87 -6.47 -0.74
CA ALA A 17 -20.26 -6.86 -0.93
C ALA A 17 -20.57 -8.22 -0.28
N LEU A 18 -21.59 -8.28 0.57
CA LEU A 18 -22.11 -9.48 1.23
C LEU A 18 -23.65 -9.45 1.19
N ALA A 19 -24.27 -10.50 0.64
CA ALA A 19 -25.74 -10.64 0.57
C ALA A 19 -26.50 -9.44 -0.05
N GLY A 20 -25.85 -8.63 -0.90
CA GLY A 20 -26.45 -7.44 -1.52
C GLY A 20 -26.24 -6.15 -0.74
N GLU A 21 -25.49 -6.19 0.36
CA GLU A 21 -25.09 -5.04 1.17
C GLU A 21 -23.57 -4.86 1.12
N ASP A 22 -23.09 -3.63 1.32
CA ASP A 22 -21.67 -3.34 1.46
C ASP A 22 -21.29 -3.37 2.94
N ILE A 23 -20.38 -4.27 3.30
CA ILE A 23 -19.84 -4.42 4.65
C ILE A 23 -18.53 -3.65 4.73
N ASP A 24 -18.45 -2.68 5.65
CA ASP A 24 -17.23 -1.92 5.89
C ASP A 24 -16.15 -2.82 6.52
N ILE A 25 -14.95 -2.79 5.93
CA ILE A 25 -13.80 -3.56 6.41
C ILE A 25 -12.58 -2.68 6.67
N HIS A 26 -12.39 -1.60 5.90
CA HIS A 26 -11.27 -0.65 6.02
C HIS A 26 -9.88 -1.29 6.17
N MET A 27 -9.54 -2.27 5.31
CA MET A 27 -8.30 -3.05 5.43
C MET A 27 -7.33 -2.79 4.28
N LEU A 28 -6.03 -2.91 4.58
CA LEU A 28 -5.01 -3.10 3.56
C LEU A 28 -5.04 -4.55 3.08
N VAL A 29 -5.29 -4.74 1.80
CA VAL A 29 -5.32 -6.05 1.13
C VAL A 29 -4.13 -6.13 0.17
N ALA A 30 -3.29 -7.14 0.37
CA ALA A 30 -2.26 -7.51 -0.58
C ALA A 30 -2.74 -8.63 -1.50
N GLU A 31 -2.42 -8.50 -2.77
CA GLU A 31 -2.47 -9.62 -3.71
C GLU A 31 -1.12 -10.34 -3.65
N HIS A 32 -1.16 -11.57 -3.16
CA HIS A 32 -0.02 -12.47 -3.09
C HIS A 32 -0.11 -13.50 -4.22
N ASP A 33 1.01 -14.17 -4.52
CA ASP A 33 1.02 -15.29 -5.47
C ASP A 33 0.05 -16.41 -5.04
N ASP A 34 -0.14 -16.59 -3.74
CA ASP A 34 -0.99 -17.63 -3.14
C ASP A 34 -2.44 -17.18 -2.88
N GLY A 35 -2.78 -15.90 -3.09
CA GLY A 35 -4.13 -15.39 -2.87
C GLY A 35 -4.19 -13.97 -2.29
N LEU A 36 -5.39 -13.55 -1.89
CA LEU A 36 -5.60 -12.24 -1.26
C LEU A 36 -5.40 -12.36 0.25
N VAL A 37 -4.67 -11.40 0.83
CA VAL A 37 -4.43 -11.31 2.27
C VAL A 37 -4.83 -9.94 2.77
N ALA A 38 -5.77 -9.87 3.71
CA ALA A 38 -6.12 -8.67 4.45
C ALA A 38 -5.29 -8.60 5.73
N TYR A 39 -4.70 -7.44 6.00
CA TYR A 39 -3.94 -7.19 7.23
C TYR A 39 -4.80 -6.45 8.24
N ASP A 40 -4.97 -7.03 9.42
CA ASP A 40 -5.68 -6.45 10.55
C ASP A 40 -4.68 -6.10 11.66
N ILE A 41 -4.54 -4.80 11.95
CA ILE A 41 -3.63 -4.31 12.99
C ILE A 41 -4.42 -4.24 14.30
N VAL A 42 -4.31 -5.30 15.10
CA VAL A 42 -5.26 -5.61 16.18
C VAL A 42 -5.26 -4.55 17.29
N ASP A 43 -4.14 -3.89 17.52
CA ASP A 43 -3.94 -2.87 18.55
C ASP A 43 -4.22 -1.44 18.07
N GLU A 44 -4.43 -1.23 16.76
CA GLU A 44 -4.73 0.08 16.16
C GLU A 44 -6.13 0.12 15.50
N ARG A 45 -6.84 -1.01 15.45
CA ARG A 45 -8.20 -1.08 14.89
C ARG A 45 -9.22 -0.49 15.85
N ASP A 46 -10.30 0.05 15.29
CA ASP A 46 -11.47 0.46 16.07
C ASP A 46 -12.10 -0.76 16.79
N ASP A 47 -12.69 -0.51 17.96
CA ASP A 47 -13.44 -1.54 18.67
C ASP A 47 -14.63 -2.02 17.81
N ARG A 48 -14.68 -3.33 17.55
CA ARG A 48 -15.78 -3.99 16.83
C ARG A 48 -16.58 -4.86 17.79
N ASP A 49 -17.90 -4.77 17.72
CA ASP A 49 -18.78 -5.72 18.40
C ASP A 49 -18.76 -7.09 17.71
N ILE A 50 -19.37 -8.08 18.36
CA ILE A 50 -19.38 -9.47 17.89
C ILE A 50 -20.06 -9.60 16.52
N ASP A 51 -21.11 -8.81 16.28
CA ASP A 51 -21.86 -8.88 15.03
C ASP A 51 -21.03 -8.28 13.87
N THR A 52 -20.38 -7.14 14.11
CA THR A 52 -19.49 -6.48 13.15
C THR A 52 -18.28 -7.36 12.83
N GLU A 53 -17.64 -7.95 13.83
CA GLU A 53 -16.53 -8.89 13.63
C GLU A 53 -16.99 -10.13 12.85
N GLY A 54 -18.17 -10.67 13.18
CA GLY A 54 -18.75 -11.82 12.49
C GLY A 54 -19.02 -11.54 11.01
N LEU A 55 -19.66 -10.41 10.70
CA LEU A 55 -19.95 -9.99 9.32
C LEU A 55 -18.67 -9.76 8.50
N LEU A 56 -17.66 -9.12 9.09
CA LEU A 56 -16.35 -8.94 8.49
C LEU A 56 -15.73 -10.29 8.09
N LEU A 57 -15.68 -11.25 9.02
CA LEU A 57 -15.08 -12.56 8.78
C LEU A 57 -15.81 -13.33 7.67
N ILE A 58 -17.15 -13.27 7.66
CA ILE A 58 -17.98 -13.87 6.61
C ILE A 58 -17.72 -13.21 5.26
N ALA A 59 -17.64 -11.87 5.21
CA ALA A 59 -17.34 -11.15 3.99
C ALA A 59 -15.97 -11.54 3.43
N LEU A 60 -14.93 -11.57 4.28
CA LEU A 60 -13.58 -11.96 3.85
C LEU A 60 -13.55 -13.40 3.32
N ASP A 61 -14.20 -14.34 4.01
CA ASP A 61 -14.28 -15.75 3.58
C ASP A 61 -14.98 -15.89 2.21
N GLN A 62 -16.13 -15.21 2.02
CA GLN A 62 -16.86 -15.22 0.76
C GLN A 62 -16.03 -14.66 -0.41
N HIS A 63 -15.14 -13.70 -0.15
CA HIS A 63 -14.23 -13.12 -1.14
C HIS A 63 -12.89 -13.86 -1.25
N HIS A 64 -12.71 -14.96 -0.51
CA HIS A 64 -11.46 -15.74 -0.44
C HIS A 64 -10.25 -14.89 -0.03
N ILE A 65 -10.45 -13.98 0.92
CA ILE A 65 -9.42 -13.12 1.48
C ILE A 65 -9.00 -13.68 2.83
N THR A 66 -7.73 -14.06 2.96
CA THR A 66 -7.19 -14.55 4.22
C THR A 66 -6.96 -13.37 5.16
N LEU A 67 -7.53 -13.43 6.37
CA LEU A 67 -7.25 -12.44 7.40
C LEU A 67 -5.93 -12.76 8.10
N ARG A 68 -5.04 -11.77 8.18
CA ARG A 68 -3.77 -11.85 8.93
C ARG A 68 -3.74 -10.78 10.00
N ALA A 69 -3.95 -11.22 11.24
CA ALA A 69 -3.78 -10.38 12.42
C ALA A 69 -2.29 -10.05 12.62
N MET A 70 -2.02 -8.79 12.91
CA MET A 70 -0.70 -8.26 13.23
C MET A 70 -0.83 -7.29 14.40
N ASP A 71 0.22 -7.19 15.22
CA ASP A 71 0.35 -6.14 16.22
C ASP A 71 1.34 -5.05 15.73
N ALA A 72 1.12 -3.81 16.14
CA ALA A 72 1.94 -2.68 15.76
C ALA A 72 3.38 -2.84 16.26
N VAL A 73 3.59 -3.48 17.42
CA VAL A 73 4.94 -3.74 17.95
C VAL A 73 5.76 -4.61 16.99
N SER A 74 5.18 -5.66 16.44
CA SER A 74 5.81 -6.54 15.44
C SER A 74 6.08 -5.83 14.12
N ILE A 75 5.21 -4.90 13.72
CA ILE A 75 5.43 -4.05 12.53
C ILE A 75 6.61 -3.11 12.79
N CYS A 76 6.63 -2.43 13.95
CA CYS A 76 7.67 -1.47 14.34
C CYS A 76 9.03 -2.14 14.60
N ALA A 77 9.05 -3.42 14.98
CA ALA A 77 10.28 -4.19 15.13
C ALA A 77 10.95 -4.52 13.78
N GLN A 78 10.26 -4.34 12.64
CA GLN A 78 10.84 -4.60 11.33
C GLN A 78 12.01 -3.64 11.06
N PRO A 79 13.11 -4.12 10.44
CA PRO A 79 14.30 -3.31 10.18
C PRO A 79 14.04 -2.01 9.39
N PHE A 80 13.00 -2.01 8.55
CA PHE A 80 12.65 -0.87 7.71
C PHE A 80 11.62 0.08 8.35
N ALA A 81 11.00 -0.27 9.49
CA ALA A 81 9.93 0.52 10.09
C ALA A 81 10.40 1.94 10.42
N ARG A 82 11.56 2.08 11.05
CA ARG A 82 12.18 3.38 11.36
C ARG A 82 12.45 4.23 10.12
N HIS A 83 12.77 3.62 8.99
CA HIS A 83 12.97 4.35 7.73
C HIS A 83 11.63 4.80 7.14
N CYS A 84 10.59 3.96 7.22
CA CYS A 84 9.23 4.34 6.83
C CYS A 84 8.71 5.51 7.68
N GLU A 85 8.89 5.46 9.00
CA GLU A 85 8.54 6.55 9.93
C GLU A 85 9.23 7.85 9.52
N ARG A 86 10.55 7.81 9.31
CA ARG A 86 11.33 8.97 8.89
C ARG A 86 10.88 9.55 7.55
N VAL A 87 10.47 8.71 6.59
CA VAL A 87 9.87 9.19 5.34
C VAL A 87 8.54 9.89 5.63
N TRP A 88 7.71 9.29 6.48
CA TRP A 88 6.36 9.76 6.83
C TRP A 88 6.34 11.05 7.65
N GLU A 89 7.38 11.32 8.43
CA GLU A 89 7.59 12.60 9.14
C GLU A 89 7.50 13.80 8.20
N TYR A 90 7.93 13.64 6.94
CA TYR A 90 7.95 14.72 5.94
C TYR A 90 6.74 14.70 4.99
N ARG A 91 5.69 13.91 5.26
CA ARG A 91 4.51 13.83 4.37
C ARG A 91 3.82 15.17 4.10
N SER A 92 3.91 16.10 5.05
CA SER A 92 3.32 17.44 4.98
C SER A 92 4.33 18.53 4.58
N PHE A 93 5.57 18.16 4.25
CA PHE A 93 6.57 19.11 3.80
C PHE A 93 6.16 19.72 2.46
N ASP A 94 6.38 21.02 2.29
CA ASP A 94 6.06 21.71 1.04
C ASP A 94 7.27 21.69 0.09
N VAL A 95 7.03 21.40 -1.18
CA VAL A 95 8.07 21.29 -2.20
C VAL A 95 7.68 22.16 -3.36
N ASP A 96 8.48 23.21 -3.57
CA ASP A 96 8.31 24.11 -4.71
C ASP A 96 8.29 23.34 -6.05
N HIS A 97 7.38 23.76 -6.93
CA HIS A 97 7.15 23.08 -8.21
C HIS A 97 8.40 23.09 -9.11
N SER A 98 9.18 24.17 -9.07
CA SER A 98 10.41 24.27 -9.87
C SER A 98 11.48 23.30 -9.37
N LEU A 99 11.61 23.11 -8.05
CA LEU A 99 12.53 22.16 -7.45
C LEU A 99 12.13 20.71 -7.77
N ARG A 100 10.83 20.40 -7.66
CA ARG A 100 10.28 19.10 -8.08
C ARG A 100 10.64 18.77 -9.53
N ALA A 101 10.43 19.71 -10.45
CA ALA A 101 10.77 19.53 -11.87
C ALA A 101 12.27 19.32 -12.11
N ARG A 102 13.14 20.00 -11.35
CA ARG A 102 14.60 19.83 -11.42
C ARG A 102 15.03 18.44 -10.94
N ILE A 103 14.45 17.96 -9.82
CA ILE A 103 14.70 16.62 -9.29
C ILE A 103 14.29 15.54 -10.28
N GLN A 104 13.07 15.61 -10.82
CA GLN A 104 12.59 14.63 -11.80
C GLN A 104 13.45 14.64 -13.08
N ARG A 105 13.93 15.81 -13.51
CA ARG A 105 14.84 15.93 -14.66
C ARG A 105 16.20 15.29 -14.39
N ALA A 106 16.76 15.47 -13.19
CA ALA A 106 18.02 14.86 -12.78
C ALA A 106 17.91 13.33 -12.74
N LEU A 107 16.80 12.80 -12.21
CA LEU A 107 16.56 11.36 -12.06
C LEU A 107 15.95 10.68 -13.30
N LYS A 108 15.83 11.40 -14.43
CA LYS A 108 15.16 10.88 -15.64
C LYS A 108 15.88 9.69 -16.26
N ARG A 109 17.21 9.63 -16.12
CA ARG A 109 18.06 8.65 -16.82
C ARG A 109 18.70 7.63 -15.88
N GLU A 110 19.01 8.05 -14.66
CA GLU A 110 19.69 7.22 -13.69
C GLU A 110 19.23 7.53 -12.27
N ARG A 111 19.46 6.57 -11.38
CA ARG A 111 19.34 6.78 -9.94
C ARG A 111 20.55 7.56 -9.46
N LEU A 112 20.35 8.42 -8.47
CA LEU A 112 21.43 9.18 -7.82
C LEU A 112 21.38 8.95 -6.32
N SER A 113 22.53 9.05 -5.66
CA SER A 113 22.53 9.18 -4.19
C SER A 113 21.87 10.50 -3.79
N LEU A 114 21.33 10.58 -2.57
CA LEU A 114 20.78 11.83 -2.04
C LEU A 114 21.80 12.97 -2.10
N ARG A 115 23.07 12.70 -1.78
CA ARG A 115 24.17 13.66 -1.86
C ARG A 115 24.38 14.21 -3.27
N GLU A 116 24.44 13.34 -4.27
CA GLU A 116 24.63 13.72 -5.67
C GLU A 116 23.42 14.48 -6.21
N LEU A 117 22.21 14.04 -5.86
CA LEU A 117 20.99 14.73 -6.22
C LEU A 117 20.96 16.14 -5.65
N GLY A 118 21.25 16.30 -4.36
CA GLY A 118 21.31 17.60 -3.69
C GLY A 118 22.31 18.55 -4.37
N ARG A 119 23.50 18.07 -4.74
CA ARG A 119 24.48 18.85 -5.51
C ARG A 119 23.95 19.24 -6.90
N THR A 120 23.35 18.29 -7.61
CA THR A 120 22.83 18.47 -8.98
C THR A 120 21.71 19.51 -9.02
N VAL A 121 20.85 19.55 -8.01
CA VAL A 121 19.75 20.52 -7.91
C VAL A 121 20.07 21.69 -6.97
N GLY A 122 21.32 21.83 -6.53
CA GLY A 122 21.76 22.93 -5.66
C GLY A 122 20.98 23.06 -4.35
N GLU A 123 20.51 21.94 -3.79
CA GLU A 123 19.72 21.88 -2.57
C GLU A 123 20.48 21.10 -1.48
N PRO A 124 21.06 21.78 -0.48
CA PRO A 124 21.83 21.13 0.57
C PRO A 124 20.96 20.30 1.52
N ASN A 125 19.69 20.65 1.71
CA ASN A 125 18.77 19.93 2.60
C ASN A 125 17.74 19.11 1.80
N ILE A 126 18.23 18.19 0.97
CA ILE A 126 17.42 17.42 0.02
C ILE A 126 16.56 16.32 0.68
N MET A 127 16.89 15.89 1.90
CA MET A 127 16.25 14.75 2.57
C MET A 127 14.74 14.95 2.81
N PRO A 128 14.26 16.06 3.43
CA PRO A 128 12.83 16.32 3.59
C PRO A 128 12.07 16.32 2.26
N ILE A 129 12.67 16.91 1.22
CA ILE A 129 12.08 17.02 -0.11
C ILE A 129 11.92 15.64 -0.74
N VAL A 130 12.97 14.80 -0.67
CA VAL A 130 12.89 13.45 -1.23
C VAL A 130 11.90 12.59 -0.46
N CYS A 131 11.90 12.62 0.88
CA CYS A 131 10.92 11.90 1.69
C CYS A 131 9.49 12.30 1.32
N LYS A 132 9.23 13.60 1.16
CA LYS A 132 7.94 14.10 0.67
C LYS A 132 7.56 13.55 -0.70
N LEU A 133 8.49 13.57 -1.67
CA LEU A 133 8.24 13.05 -3.01
C LEU A 133 8.09 11.51 -3.06
N ILE A 134 8.65 10.78 -2.08
CA ILE A 134 8.39 9.35 -1.88
C ILE A 134 6.96 9.15 -1.34
N CYS A 135 6.53 9.95 -0.36
CA CYS A 135 5.14 9.94 0.15
C CYS A 135 4.13 10.20 -0.98
N GLU A 136 4.43 11.12 -1.90
CA GLU A 136 3.62 11.41 -3.09
C GLU A 136 3.74 10.34 -4.21
N ARG A 137 4.49 9.25 -3.97
CA ARG A 137 4.73 8.15 -4.91
C ARG A 137 5.43 8.56 -6.21
N ILE A 138 6.13 9.70 -6.23
CA ILE A 138 6.87 10.19 -7.39
C ILE A 138 8.26 9.56 -7.44
N LEU A 139 8.89 9.43 -6.29
CA LEU A 139 10.21 8.82 -6.13
C LEU A 139 10.11 7.50 -5.39
N CYS A 140 11.16 6.70 -5.50
CA CYS A 140 11.37 5.51 -4.68
C CYS A 140 12.83 5.41 -4.24
N CYS A 141 13.04 4.79 -3.09
CA CYS A 141 14.35 4.40 -2.58
C CYS A 141 14.23 3.02 -1.91
N ASP A 142 15.38 2.39 -1.65
CA ASP A 142 15.41 1.10 -0.97
C ASP A 142 15.44 1.28 0.55
N LEU A 143 14.29 1.13 1.21
CA LEU A 143 14.17 1.35 2.66
C LEU A 143 14.71 0.18 3.50
N SER A 144 15.13 -0.93 2.88
CA SER A 144 15.86 -1.99 3.58
C SER A 144 17.31 -1.61 3.88
N ALA A 145 17.86 -0.63 3.16
CA ALA A 145 19.16 -0.03 3.43
C ALA A 145 19.01 1.22 4.31
N SER A 146 20.12 1.77 4.82
CA SER A 146 20.10 3.02 5.58
C SER A 146 19.56 4.18 4.75
N LEU A 147 18.63 4.96 5.32
CA LEU A 147 18.15 6.21 4.72
C LEU A 147 19.06 7.38 5.10
N ASP A 148 20.24 7.45 4.49
CA ASP A 148 21.23 8.50 4.69
C ASP A 148 21.60 9.19 3.36
N LEU A 149 22.59 10.09 3.38
CA LEU A 149 22.97 10.85 2.17
C LEU A 149 23.53 10.00 1.03
N ASP A 150 23.91 8.76 1.30
CA ASP A 150 24.45 7.84 0.30
C ASP A 150 23.35 6.86 -0.20
N ALA A 151 22.13 6.96 0.33
CA ALA A 151 20.96 6.22 -0.14
C ALA A 151 20.61 6.61 -1.58
N TRP A 152 20.34 5.60 -2.41
CA TRP A 152 19.98 5.76 -3.81
C TRP A 152 18.49 6.03 -3.99
N VAL A 153 18.19 6.98 -4.87
CA VAL A 153 16.82 7.42 -5.17
C VAL A 153 16.61 7.41 -6.67
N ALA A 154 15.42 7.02 -7.10
CA ALA A 154 15.00 7.01 -8.50
C ALA A 154 13.58 7.55 -8.66
N CYS A 155 13.22 7.93 -9.89
CA CYS A 155 11.82 8.13 -10.25
C CYS A 155 11.08 6.79 -10.15
N ARG A 156 9.89 6.79 -9.55
CA ARG A 156 9.04 5.60 -9.52
C ARG A 156 8.58 5.30 -10.95
N PRO A 157 8.74 4.06 -11.45
CA PRO A 157 8.18 3.69 -12.75
C PRO A 157 6.66 3.79 -12.68
N HIS A 158 6.06 4.37 -13.72
CA HIS A 158 4.62 4.48 -13.87
C HIS A 158 4.03 3.08 -14.12
N ARG A 159 3.79 2.29 -13.07
CA ARG A 159 2.96 1.08 -13.20
C ARG A 159 1.51 1.55 -13.31
N ALA A 160 0.88 1.28 -14.44
CA ALA A 160 -0.58 1.29 -14.54
C ALA A 160 -1.10 0.22 -13.57
N ILE A 161 -1.73 0.65 -12.48
CA ILE A 161 -2.43 -0.27 -11.57
C ILE A 161 -3.86 -0.36 -12.12
N GLU A 162 -4.11 -1.34 -12.98
CA GLU A 162 -5.48 -1.75 -13.28
C GLU A 162 -6.01 -2.51 -12.07
N SER A 163 -6.99 -1.93 -11.37
CA SER A 163 -7.59 -2.48 -10.16
C SER A 163 -8.46 -3.70 -10.52
N SER A 164 -7.89 -4.90 -10.43
CA SER A 164 -8.57 -6.18 -10.63
C SER A 164 -9.62 -6.52 -9.56
N LEU A 165 -9.73 -5.74 -8.48
CA LEU A 165 -10.67 -6.02 -7.38
C LEU A 165 -12.10 -5.52 -7.67
N ILE A 166 -12.29 -4.61 -8.64
CA ILE A 166 -13.61 -4.04 -8.94
C ILE A 166 -14.42 -4.94 -9.91
N ASP A 167 -13.77 -5.85 -10.63
CA ASP A 167 -14.41 -6.58 -11.75
C ASP A 167 -14.77 -8.05 -11.46
N ARG A 168 -14.63 -8.51 -10.20
CA ARG A 168 -15.18 -9.81 -9.79
C ARG A 168 -16.68 -9.69 -9.54
N LYS A 169 -17.41 -9.54 -10.65
CA LYS A 169 -18.87 -9.63 -10.71
C LYS A 169 -19.30 -10.96 -10.07
N THR A 170 -20.13 -10.85 -9.04
CA THR A 170 -20.77 -11.94 -8.30
C THR A 170 -21.30 -13.02 -9.25
N PRO A 171 -21.06 -14.33 -9.00
CA PRO A 171 -21.76 -15.37 -9.75
C PRO A 171 -23.28 -15.21 -9.57
N GLU A 172 -24.02 -15.24 -10.68
CA GLU A 172 -25.48 -15.11 -10.69
C GLU A 172 -26.13 -16.10 -9.70
N PRO A 173 -27.20 -15.69 -8.99
CA PRO A 173 -27.93 -16.60 -8.11
C PRO A 173 -28.51 -17.75 -8.93
N MET A 174 -28.12 -18.98 -8.55
CA MET A 174 -28.56 -20.22 -9.16
C MET A 174 -30.10 -20.30 -9.08
N LYS A 175 -30.78 -20.20 -10.22
CA LYS A 175 -32.24 -20.33 -10.29
C LYS A 175 -32.65 -21.74 -9.79
N PRO A 176 -33.63 -21.86 -8.88
CA PRO A 176 -34.12 -23.15 -8.45
C PRO A 176 -34.78 -23.87 -9.63
N LYS A 177 -34.42 -25.14 -9.84
CA LYS A 177 -35.10 -26.03 -10.80
C LYS A 177 -36.57 -26.14 -10.40
N PRO A 178 -37.53 -25.90 -11.31
CA PRO A 178 -38.93 -26.19 -11.01
C PRO A 178 -39.08 -27.69 -10.83
N GLY A 179 -39.59 -28.09 -9.67
CA GLY A 179 -39.97 -29.46 -9.37
C GLY A 179 -40.96 -29.95 -10.41
N GLY A 180 -40.61 -31.06 -11.07
CA GLY A 180 -41.53 -31.79 -11.92
C GLY A 180 -42.64 -32.38 -11.06
N ALA A 181 -43.87 -31.92 -11.32
CA ALA A 181 -45.06 -32.64 -10.92
C ALA A 181 -45.37 -33.68 -12.00
N THR A 182 -45.25 -34.95 -11.65
CA THR A 182 -45.99 -36.07 -12.24
C THR A 182 -46.18 -37.12 -11.16
#